data_AF-A0A520DB38-F1
#
_entry.id   AF-A0A520DB38-F1
#
_cell.length_a   1.000
_cell.length_b   1.000
_cell.length_c   1.000
_cell.angle_alpha   90.00
_cell.angle_beta   90.00
_cell.angle_gamma   90.00
#
_symmetry.space_group_name_H-M   'P 1'
#
loop_
_entity.id
_entity.type
_entity.pdbx_description
1 polymer ?
#
loop_
_entity_poly.entity_id
_entity_poly.type
_entity_poly.pdbx_seq_one_letter_code
_entity_poly.pdbx_strand_id
1 'polypeptide(L)'
;MGSLLNVGARALLANQIALSTTGHNIANAGTAGYSRQNAVMTQVEGQYTGSGYIGNGVQVATIERAHSEFLTRQSAAAGSVSAMDVTRATQLASLEDVFQGGTSGLGASVSDMLNAFTDVASTPGDITARNVVLTRADEMAARFRNADAQLDDLQTRVTSQLADSVKTINSLATRVASLNEQIARSQGSGQSPNDLMDQREQLMRELNQHVQTSTVASGDGTLGVFVGSQALVLGTSTAPVSIGDAGDGTASLAITRGALTSTIDDTTIGGGSVAGLLRFQNGDLADARNGLGRMAVAISSEVNAQNRLGVDLDGRAGANVFVPVAIGQALPAAGNTGNATIGASVSDSSALVASDYQVKVGANGSVEITRTTDGKLMNFTGPMPVTVDGLKLDLASGTPAPGDTFVLR
;
A
#
# COMPACT_ATOMS: atom_id res chain seq x y z
N MET A 1 25.53 60.80 29.43
CA MET A 1 26.18 59.52 29.84
C MET A 1 25.23 58.33 29.87
N GLY A 2 23.96 58.46 30.26
CA GLY A 2 23.01 57.33 30.29
C GLY A 2 22.74 56.64 28.94
N SER A 3 22.85 57.36 27.82
CA SER A 3 22.66 56.80 26.46
C SER A 3 23.79 55.84 26.04
N LEU A 4 25.07 56.18 26.27
CA LEU A 4 26.21 55.33 25.91
C LEU A 4 26.28 54.03 26.73
N LEU A 5 25.99 54.11 28.03
CA LEU A 5 25.93 52.92 28.90
C LEU A 5 24.79 51.98 28.51
N ASN A 6 23.64 52.53 28.09
CA ASN A 6 22.49 51.75 27.63
C ASN A 6 22.77 51.05 26.29
N VAL A 7 23.44 51.74 25.35
CA VAL A 7 23.93 51.14 24.10
C VAL A 7 24.91 49.99 24.37
N GLY A 8 25.87 50.19 25.28
CA GLY A 8 26.82 49.14 25.68
C GLY A 8 26.14 47.93 26.34
N ALA A 9 25.19 48.17 27.25
CA ALA A 9 24.44 47.10 27.92
C ALA A 9 23.60 46.27 26.93
N ARG A 10 22.92 46.92 25.98
CA ARG A 10 22.15 46.25 24.92
C ARG A 10 23.02 45.41 24.00
N ALA A 11 24.19 45.93 23.63
CA ALA A 11 25.15 45.19 22.81
C ALA A 11 25.67 43.94 23.52
N LEU A 12 26.01 44.03 24.82
CA LEU A 12 26.45 42.87 25.60
C LEU A 12 25.35 41.82 25.75
N LEU A 13 24.11 42.25 26.02
CA LEU A 13 22.97 41.34 26.15
C LEU A 13 22.63 40.64 24.83
N ALA A 14 22.67 41.36 23.70
CA ALA A 14 22.48 40.77 22.38
C ALA A 14 23.55 39.72 22.05
N ASN A 15 24.83 40.02 22.36
CA ASN A 15 25.93 39.06 22.15
C ASN A 15 25.84 37.86 23.11
N GLN A 16 25.38 38.05 24.36
CA GLN A 16 25.14 36.95 25.29
C GLN A 16 24.10 35.97 24.74
N ILE A 17 23.00 36.48 24.18
CA ILE A 17 21.98 35.65 23.53
C ILE A 17 22.58 34.91 22.33
N ALA A 18 23.34 35.59 21.46
CA ALA A 18 23.97 34.96 20.31
C ALA A 18 24.97 33.85 20.69
N LEU A 19 25.75 34.05 21.76
CA LEU A 19 26.64 33.03 22.32
C LEU A 19 25.85 31.87 22.92
N SER A 20 24.73 32.13 23.60
CA SER A 20 23.82 31.10 24.09
C SER A 20 23.25 30.25 22.95
N THR A 21 22.77 30.89 21.87
CA THR A 21 22.32 30.20 20.65
C THR A 21 23.44 29.36 20.04
N THR A 22 24.68 29.87 20.02
CA THR A 22 25.84 29.12 19.54
C THR A 22 26.14 27.90 20.43
N GLY A 23 26.10 28.06 21.75
CA GLY A 23 26.25 26.96 22.70
C GLY A 23 25.16 25.89 22.54
N HIS A 24 23.91 26.32 22.33
CA HIS A 24 22.78 25.43 22.08
C HIS A 24 22.92 24.67 20.75
N ASN A 25 23.40 25.33 19.69
CA ASN A 25 23.75 24.67 18.42
C ASN A 25 24.82 23.60 18.60
N ILE A 26 25.90 23.90 19.33
CA ILE A 26 27.00 22.96 19.58
C ILE A 26 26.49 21.75 20.38
N ALA A 27 25.69 22.00 21.42
CA ALA A 27 25.13 20.94 22.25
C ALA A 27 24.19 20.00 21.47
N ASN A 28 23.47 20.51 20.48
CA ASN A 28 22.48 19.75 19.70
C ASN A 28 22.96 19.37 18.29
N ALA A 29 24.23 19.58 17.96
CA ALA A 29 24.77 19.28 16.63
C ALA A 29 24.60 17.81 16.21
N GLY A 30 24.55 16.89 17.19
CA GLY A 30 24.30 15.45 16.96
C GLY A 30 22.85 15.00 17.12
N THR A 31 21.93 15.90 17.49
CA THR A 31 20.53 15.55 17.72
C THR A 31 19.81 15.40 16.37
N ALA A 32 19.25 14.21 16.11
CA ALA A 32 18.53 13.95 14.87
C ALA A 32 17.37 14.93 14.67
N GLY A 33 17.36 15.58 13.50
CA GLY A 33 16.32 16.52 13.12
C GLY A 33 16.47 17.94 13.65
N TYR A 34 17.53 18.23 14.41
CA TYR A 34 17.86 19.58 14.85
C TYR A 34 18.25 20.48 13.68
N SER A 35 17.74 21.71 13.68
CA SER A 35 18.15 22.77 12.76
C SER A 35 19.04 23.79 13.47
N ARG A 36 20.12 24.21 12.80
CA ARG A 36 20.98 25.27 13.34
C ARG A 36 20.14 26.54 13.51
N GLN A 37 20.25 27.19 14.65
CA GLN A 37 19.55 28.43 14.95
C GLN A 37 20.49 29.64 14.82
N ASN A 38 19.97 30.75 14.28
CA ASN A 38 20.67 32.02 14.13
C ASN A 38 19.94 33.12 14.91
N ALA A 39 20.69 33.87 15.73
CA ALA A 39 20.17 35.05 16.41
C ALA A 39 20.20 36.24 15.44
N VAL A 40 19.02 36.72 15.02
CA VAL A 40 18.87 37.87 14.12
C VAL A 40 18.89 39.14 14.96
N MET A 41 19.89 39.98 14.74
CA MET A 41 19.99 41.28 15.44
C MET A 41 19.40 42.39 14.56
N THR A 42 18.67 43.30 15.18
CA THR A 42 18.18 44.53 14.55
C THR A 42 18.66 45.75 15.31
N GLN A 43 18.83 46.85 14.60
CA GLN A 43 19.15 48.16 15.16
C GLN A 43 17.92 48.72 15.88
N VAL A 44 18.12 49.24 17.09
CA VAL A 44 17.05 49.93 17.82
C VAL A 44 16.94 51.35 17.30
N GLU A 45 15.71 51.76 16.98
CA GLU A 45 15.43 53.06 16.38
C GLU A 45 16.06 54.20 17.19
N GLY A 46 16.75 55.10 16.48
CA GLY A 46 17.50 56.18 17.09
C GLY A 46 16.59 57.27 17.66
N GLN A 47 17.06 57.97 18.68
CA GLN A 47 16.33 59.10 19.25
C GLN A 47 16.75 60.39 18.55
N TYR A 48 15.78 61.23 18.16
CA TYR A 48 16.07 62.54 17.60
C TYR A 48 16.66 63.44 18.68
N THR A 49 17.78 64.07 18.36
CA THR A 49 18.42 65.08 19.18
C THR A 49 18.57 66.37 18.37
N GLY A 50 18.81 67.50 19.03
CA GLY A 50 19.07 68.78 18.35
C GLY A 50 20.30 68.76 17.40
N SER A 51 21.08 67.68 17.42
CA SER A 51 22.27 67.45 16.57
C SER A 51 22.09 66.31 15.55
N GLY A 52 20.89 65.74 15.42
CA GLY A 52 20.59 64.60 14.52
C GLY A 52 20.06 63.37 15.24
N TYR A 53 19.86 62.26 14.51
CA TYR A 53 19.46 60.98 15.06
C TYR A 53 20.67 60.21 15.61
N ILE A 54 20.60 59.80 16.87
CA ILE A 54 21.61 58.93 17.50
C ILE A 54 20.99 57.55 17.72
N GLY A 55 21.60 56.50 17.17
CA GLY A 55 21.14 55.12 17.28
C GLY A 55 21.17 54.59 18.72
N ASN A 56 20.19 53.74 19.08
CA ASN A 56 20.01 53.22 20.43
C ASN A 56 20.59 51.80 20.64
N GLY A 57 21.59 51.43 19.83
CA GLY A 57 22.26 50.13 19.88
C GLY A 57 21.54 49.04 19.08
N VAL A 58 21.74 47.78 19.46
CA VAL A 58 21.16 46.60 18.81
C VAL A 58 20.34 45.78 19.79
N GLN A 59 19.37 45.04 19.30
CA GLN A 59 18.62 44.03 20.05
C GLN A 59 18.44 42.77 19.20
N VAL A 60 18.22 41.63 19.85
CA VAL A 60 17.83 40.40 19.14
C VAL A 60 16.36 40.52 18.74
N ALA A 61 16.09 40.50 17.44
CA ALA A 61 14.73 40.52 16.89
C ALA A 61 14.07 39.15 17.06
N THR A 62 14.78 38.09 16.69
CA THR A 62 14.31 36.71 16.81
C THR A 62 15.48 35.74 16.75
N ILE A 63 15.21 34.47 17.09
CA ILE A 63 16.09 33.35 16.81
C ILE A 63 15.38 32.51 15.74
N GLU A 64 16.00 32.37 14.58
CA GLU A 64 15.41 31.66 13.44
C GLU A 64 16.16 30.37 13.10
N ARG A 65 15.45 29.41 12.52
CA ARG A 65 16.00 28.14 12.06
C ARG A 65 16.64 28.30 10.68
N ALA A 66 17.94 28.03 10.57
CA ALA A 66 18.67 27.99 9.32
C ALA A 66 18.37 26.67 8.58
N HIS A 67 17.27 26.65 7.82
CA HIS A 67 16.83 25.51 7.03
C HIS A 67 16.20 25.98 5.71
N SER A 68 16.03 25.06 4.77
CA SER A 68 15.30 25.30 3.51
C SER A 68 14.05 24.44 3.50
N GLU A 69 12.89 25.08 3.61
CA GLU A 69 11.59 24.40 3.54
C GLU A 69 11.43 23.62 2.22
N PHE A 70 11.96 24.16 1.11
CA PHE A 70 11.95 23.47 -0.18
C PHE A 70 12.75 22.16 -0.14
N LEU A 71 13.98 22.19 0.36
CA LEU A 71 14.81 20.97 0.46
C LEU A 71 14.23 19.97 1.45
N THR A 72 13.64 20.44 2.57
CA THR A 72 12.96 19.57 3.54
C THR A 72 11.79 18.84 2.90
N ARG A 73 10.94 19.54 2.15
CA ARG A 73 9.81 18.92 1.42
C ARG A 73 10.29 17.94 0.36
N GLN A 74 11.30 18.32 -0.43
CA GLN A 74 11.86 17.44 -1.46
C GLN A 74 12.48 16.18 -0.86
N SER A 75 13.21 16.30 0.25
CA SER A 75 13.79 15.17 0.96
C SER A 75 12.73 14.25 1.56
N ALA A 76 11.65 14.80 2.11
CA ALA A 76 10.56 14.01 2.68
C ALA A 76 9.81 13.23 1.59
N ALA A 77 9.51 13.87 0.45
CA ALA A 77 8.87 13.21 -0.68
C ALA A 77 9.75 12.09 -1.27
N ALA A 78 11.04 12.36 -1.50
CA ALA A 78 11.98 11.35 -2.01
C ALA A 78 12.15 10.18 -1.03
N GLY A 79 12.24 10.48 0.27
CA GLY A 79 12.31 9.46 1.32
C GLY A 79 11.06 8.56 1.35
N SER A 80 9.88 9.14 1.13
CA SER A 80 8.63 8.38 1.07
C SER A 80 8.58 7.42 -0.13
N VAL A 81 8.97 7.90 -1.32
CA VAL A 81 9.07 7.04 -2.52
C VAL A 81 10.10 5.93 -2.30
N SER A 82 11.27 6.24 -1.74
CA SER A 82 12.28 5.24 -1.41
C SER A 82 11.76 4.18 -0.43
N ALA A 83 11.00 4.58 0.59
CA ALA A 83 10.41 3.64 1.54
C ALA A 83 9.40 2.69 0.89
N MET A 84 8.60 3.20 -0.05
CA MET A 84 7.68 2.40 -0.86
C MET A 84 8.43 1.36 -1.69
N ASP A 85 9.44 1.79 -2.46
CA ASP A 85 10.18 0.92 -3.37
C ASP A 85 10.95 -0.18 -2.62
N VAL A 86 11.63 0.18 -1.52
CA VAL A 86 12.33 -0.79 -0.66
C VAL A 86 11.35 -1.80 -0.05
N THR A 87 10.20 -1.32 0.42
CA THR A 87 9.17 -2.20 1.00
C THR A 87 8.65 -3.18 -0.05
N ARG A 88 8.28 -2.69 -1.24
CA ARG A 88 7.77 -3.54 -2.32
C ARG A 88 8.83 -4.52 -2.82
N ALA A 89 10.07 -4.08 -3.00
CA ALA A 89 11.18 -4.94 -3.40
C ALA A 89 11.44 -6.08 -2.41
N THR A 90 11.31 -5.82 -1.10
CA THR A 90 11.46 -6.84 -0.06
C THR A 90 10.37 -7.93 -0.17
N GLN A 91 9.13 -7.53 -0.47
CA GLN A 91 8.04 -8.48 -0.66
C GLN A 91 8.17 -9.25 -1.98
N LEU A 92 8.60 -8.58 -3.06
CA LEU A 92 8.89 -9.21 -4.34
C LEU A 92 10.00 -10.26 -4.24
N ALA A 93 11.06 -9.99 -3.47
CA ALA A 93 12.09 -11.00 -3.20
C ALA A 93 11.51 -12.22 -2.45
N SER A 94 10.63 -11.97 -1.48
CA SER A 94 9.94 -13.06 -0.76
C SER A 94 8.98 -13.84 -1.67
N LEU A 95 8.41 -13.20 -2.69
CA LEU A 95 7.58 -13.83 -3.71
C LEU A 95 8.42 -14.65 -4.70
N GLU A 96 9.59 -14.16 -5.10
CA GLU A 96 10.55 -14.89 -5.93
C GLU A 96 10.97 -16.22 -5.28
N ASP A 97 11.17 -16.23 -3.95
CA ASP A 97 11.49 -17.43 -3.17
C ASP A 97 10.40 -18.52 -3.23
N VAL A 98 9.14 -18.16 -3.52
CA VAL A 98 8.06 -19.15 -3.73
C VAL A 98 8.23 -19.89 -5.05
N PHE A 99 8.73 -19.20 -6.08
CA PHE A 99 8.84 -19.71 -7.45
C PHE A 99 10.27 -20.01 -7.86
N GLN A 100 11.00 -20.74 -7.01
CA GLN A 100 12.37 -21.16 -7.34
C GLN A 100 12.41 -22.00 -8.62
N GLY A 101 13.36 -21.65 -9.49
CA GLY A 101 13.62 -22.39 -10.72
C GLY A 101 14.35 -23.72 -10.51
N GLY A 102 14.74 -24.35 -11.62
CA GLY A 102 15.52 -25.59 -11.61
C GLY A 102 14.68 -26.84 -11.36
N THR A 103 15.34 -27.92 -10.91
CA THR A 103 14.73 -29.26 -10.75
C THR A 103 13.63 -29.32 -9.69
N SER A 104 13.64 -28.38 -8.74
CA SER A 104 12.63 -28.28 -7.69
C SER A 104 11.43 -27.44 -8.09
N GLY A 105 11.50 -26.69 -9.19
CA GLY A 105 10.45 -25.77 -9.63
C GLY A 105 9.18 -26.47 -10.11
N LEU A 106 8.09 -25.69 -10.23
CA LEU A 106 6.80 -26.18 -10.70
C LEU A 106 6.88 -26.73 -12.13
N GLY A 107 7.57 -26.03 -13.05
CA GLY A 107 7.73 -26.47 -14.44
C GLY A 107 8.45 -27.82 -14.59
N ALA A 108 9.44 -28.10 -13.73
CA ALA A 108 10.11 -29.39 -13.69
C ALA A 108 9.13 -30.51 -13.26
N SER A 109 8.33 -30.29 -12.21
CA SER A 109 7.35 -31.29 -11.77
C SER A 109 6.26 -31.60 -12.81
N VAL A 110 5.82 -30.60 -13.58
CA VAL A 110 4.91 -30.81 -14.71
C VAL A 110 5.57 -31.66 -15.78
N SER A 111 6.83 -31.36 -16.12
CA SER A 111 7.60 -32.12 -17.12
C SER A 111 7.83 -33.56 -16.66
N ASP A 112 8.18 -33.79 -15.39
CA ASP A 112 8.40 -35.12 -14.82
C ASP A 112 7.12 -35.97 -14.85
N MET A 113 5.97 -35.37 -14.53
CA MET A 113 4.67 -36.03 -14.63
C MET A 113 4.35 -36.41 -16.09
N LEU A 114 4.48 -35.47 -17.03
CA LEU A 114 4.21 -35.73 -18.45
C LEU A 114 5.16 -36.78 -19.02
N ASN A 115 6.43 -36.76 -18.64
CA ASN A 115 7.41 -37.75 -19.06
C ASN A 115 7.07 -39.15 -18.56
N ALA A 116 6.55 -39.29 -17.32
CA ALA A 116 6.13 -40.58 -16.78
C ALA A 116 4.99 -41.25 -17.60
N PHE A 117 4.15 -40.46 -18.29
CA PHE A 117 3.14 -41.03 -19.19
C PHE A 117 3.75 -41.73 -20.41
N THR A 118 5.00 -41.42 -20.79
CA THR A 118 5.69 -42.09 -21.90
C THR A 118 5.88 -43.58 -21.63
N ASP A 119 6.20 -43.95 -20.39
CA ASP A 119 6.38 -45.34 -19.99
C ASP A 119 5.05 -46.11 -20.07
N VAL A 120 3.96 -45.50 -19.59
CA VAL A 120 2.60 -46.07 -19.71
C VAL A 120 2.16 -46.18 -21.17
N ALA A 121 2.50 -45.20 -22.02
CA ALA A 121 2.20 -45.26 -23.44
C ALA A 121 2.94 -46.40 -24.14
N SER A 122 4.19 -46.68 -23.73
CA SER A 122 4.99 -47.79 -24.27
C SER A 122 4.48 -49.16 -23.84
N THR A 123 4.04 -49.29 -22.58
CA THR A 123 3.57 -50.55 -21.99
C THR A 123 2.31 -50.32 -21.13
N PRO A 124 1.12 -50.19 -21.74
CA PRO A 124 -0.11 -49.80 -21.02
C PRO A 124 -0.59 -50.77 -19.94
N GLY A 125 -0.17 -52.04 -20.01
CA GLY A 125 -0.50 -53.07 -19.03
C GLY A 125 0.40 -53.10 -17.79
N ASP A 126 1.48 -52.32 -17.77
CA ASP A 126 2.42 -52.30 -16.64
C ASP A 126 1.88 -51.47 -15.47
N ILE A 127 1.55 -52.17 -14.38
CA ILE A 127 1.07 -51.56 -13.13
C ILE A 127 2.14 -50.68 -12.48
N THR A 128 3.42 -51.05 -12.59
CA THR A 128 4.52 -50.26 -12.02
C THR A 128 4.65 -48.92 -12.73
N ALA A 129 4.61 -48.89 -14.07
CA ALA A 129 4.64 -47.64 -14.84
C ALA A 129 3.45 -46.72 -14.49
N ARG A 130 2.25 -47.28 -14.33
CA ARG A 130 1.06 -46.52 -13.90
C ARG A 130 1.19 -45.94 -12.49
N ASN A 131 1.74 -46.69 -11.55
CA ASN A 131 2.01 -46.19 -10.19
C ASN A 131 3.03 -45.06 -10.18
N VAL A 132 4.04 -45.10 -11.07
CA VAL A 132 5.00 -44.00 -11.23
C VAL A 132 4.30 -42.73 -11.70
N VAL A 133 3.40 -42.81 -12.69
CA VAL A 133 2.60 -41.66 -13.14
C VAL A 133 1.80 -41.04 -11.99
N LEU A 134 1.08 -41.87 -11.22
CA LEU A 134 0.28 -41.38 -10.09
C LEU A 134 1.17 -40.70 -9.04
N THR A 135 2.34 -41.28 -8.75
CA THR A 135 3.31 -40.68 -7.81
C THR A 135 3.79 -39.33 -8.30
N ARG A 136 4.14 -39.19 -9.60
CA ARG A 136 4.57 -37.91 -10.17
C ARG A 136 3.44 -36.88 -10.21
N ALA A 137 2.21 -37.30 -10.47
CA ALA A 137 1.03 -36.45 -10.42
C ALA A 137 0.78 -35.93 -8.99
N ASP A 138 0.90 -36.78 -7.98
CA ASP A 138 0.77 -36.40 -6.56
C ASP A 138 1.89 -35.45 -6.12
N GLU A 139 3.14 -35.72 -6.52
CA GLU A 139 4.29 -34.83 -6.25
C GLU A 139 4.07 -33.44 -6.88
N MET A 140 3.64 -33.37 -8.14
CA MET A 140 3.31 -32.11 -8.81
C MET A 140 2.19 -31.39 -8.06
N ALA A 141 1.08 -32.06 -7.75
CA ALA A 141 -0.04 -31.45 -7.05
C ALA A 141 0.36 -30.95 -5.65
N ALA A 142 1.24 -31.68 -4.94
CA ALA A 142 1.79 -31.25 -3.66
C ALA A 142 2.65 -29.99 -3.79
N ARG A 143 3.48 -29.86 -4.83
CA ARG A 143 4.27 -28.64 -5.07
C ARG A 143 3.40 -27.42 -5.35
N PHE A 144 2.34 -27.58 -6.14
CA PHE A 144 1.37 -26.49 -6.37
C PHE A 144 0.67 -26.05 -5.08
N ARG A 145 0.21 -27.00 -4.25
CA ARG A 145 -0.38 -26.68 -2.94
C ARG A 145 0.60 -26.00 -1.98
N ASN A 146 1.87 -26.42 -2.00
CA ASN A 146 2.90 -25.78 -1.17
C ASN A 146 3.17 -24.34 -1.63
N ALA A 147 3.23 -24.09 -2.94
CA ALA A 147 3.37 -22.73 -3.46
C ALA A 147 2.17 -21.86 -3.05
N ASP A 148 0.94 -22.36 -3.19
CA ASP A 148 -0.28 -21.65 -2.77
C ASP A 148 -0.27 -21.31 -1.26
N ALA A 149 0.10 -22.27 -0.41
CA ALA A 149 0.26 -22.04 1.03
C ALA A 149 1.32 -20.97 1.36
N GLN A 150 2.43 -20.92 0.61
CA GLN A 150 3.43 -19.87 0.77
C GLN A 150 2.91 -18.48 0.34
N LEU A 151 2.05 -18.41 -0.68
CA LEU A 151 1.37 -17.17 -1.06
C LEU A 151 0.38 -16.72 0.03
N ASP A 152 -0.32 -17.66 0.70
CA ASP A 152 -1.18 -17.38 1.87
C ASP A 152 -0.39 -16.80 3.05
N ASP A 153 0.77 -17.39 3.35
CA ASP A 153 1.66 -16.89 4.39
C ASP A 153 2.20 -15.48 4.07
N LEU A 154 2.54 -15.22 2.80
CA LEU A 154 2.92 -13.90 2.32
C LEU A 154 1.79 -12.90 2.51
N GLN A 155 0.57 -13.23 2.11
CA GLN A 155 -0.59 -12.35 2.27
C GLN A 155 -0.86 -12.01 3.73
N THR A 156 -0.77 -13.02 4.61
CA THR A 156 -0.99 -12.85 6.06
C THR A 156 0.06 -11.92 6.66
N ARG A 157 1.33 -12.07 6.29
CA ARG A 157 2.40 -11.17 6.73
C ARG A 157 2.19 -9.74 6.25
N VAL A 158 1.85 -9.55 4.98
CA VAL A 158 1.59 -8.22 4.40
C VAL A 158 0.41 -7.55 5.11
N THR A 159 -0.67 -8.29 5.36
CA THR A 159 -1.84 -7.80 6.10
C THR A 159 -1.46 -7.36 7.52
N SER A 160 -0.62 -8.12 8.22
CA SER A 160 -0.10 -7.73 9.54
C SER A 160 0.77 -6.48 9.48
N GLN A 161 1.66 -6.39 8.49
CA GLN A 161 2.54 -5.22 8.31
C GLN A 161 1.75 -3.95 7.97
N LEU A 162 0.67 -4.07 7.19
CA LEU A 162 -0.27 -2.97 6.93
C LEU A 162 -0.95 -2.52 8.23
N ALA A 163 -1.46 -3.45 9.02
CA ALA A 163 -2.12 -3.14 10.30
C ALA A 163 -1.16 -2.42 11.27
N ASP A 164 0.09 -2.86 11.35
CA ASP A 164 1.09 -2.22 12.22
C ASP A 164 1.53 -0.86 11.68
N SER A 165 1.68 -0.70 10.36
CA SER A 165 1.97 0.60 9.73
C SER A 165 0.86 1.61 10.03
N VAL A 166 -0.41 1.19 9.97
CA VAL A 166 -1.57 2.02 10.33
C VAL A 166 -1.53 2.45 11.79
N LYS A 167 -1.20 1.55 12.73
CA LYS A 167 -1.04 1.92 14.15
C LYS A 167 0.05 2.97 14.33
N THR A 168 1.19 2.81 13.66
CA THR A 168 2.29 3.78 13.71
C THR A 168 1.88 5.13 13.12
N ILE A 169 1.19 5.15 11.98
CA ILE A 169 0.66 6.38 11.37
C ILE A 169 -0.26 7.12 12.36
N ASN A 170 -1.22 6.43 12.97
CA ASN A 170 -2.14 7.01 13.94
C ASN A 170 -1.42 7.58 15.18
N SER A 171 -0.39 6.87 15.67
CA SER A 171 0.44 7.35 16.78
C SER A 171 1.23 8.61 16.41
N LEU A 172 1.90 8.60 15.25
CA LEU A 172 2.66 9.75 14.75
C LEU A 172 1.76 10.97 14.50
N ALA A 173 0.60 10.78 13.89
CA ALA A 173 -0.39 11.83 13.67
C ALA A 173 -0.83 12.47 15.00
N THR A 174 -1.08 11.66 16.03
CA THR A 174 -1.45 12.14 17.38
C THR A 174 -0.35 12.98 18.01
N ARG A 175 0.92 12.54 17.88
CA ARG A 175 2.08 13.29 18.40
C ARG A 175 2.28 14.61 17.63
N VAL A 176 2.09 14.61 16.31
CA VAL A 176 2.12 15.83 15.48
C VAL A 176 1.03 16.81 15.91
N ALA A 177 -0.19 16.34 16.15
CA ALA A 177 -1.29 17.18 16.62
C ALA A 177 -1.01 17.80 18.01
N SER A 178 -0.39 17.03 18.92
CA SER A 178 0.04 17.56 20.22
C SER A 178 1.14 18.62 20.10
N LEU A 179 2.10 18.43 19.19
CA LEU A 179 3.11 19.47 18.91
C LEU A 179 2.49 20.71 18.25
N ASN A 180 1.50 20.55 17.37
CA ASN A 180 0.74 21.68 16.82
C ASN A 180 0.06 22.49 17.94
N GLU A 181 -0.53 21.83 18.93
CA GLU A 181 -1.15 22.51 20.08
C GLU A 181 -0.12 23.30 20.90
N GLN A 182 1.05 22.71 21.17
CA GLN A 182 2.12 23.38 21.90
C GLN A 182 2.68 24.58 21.12
N ILE A 183 2.89 24.43 19.81
CA ILE A 183 3.38 25.51 18.93
C ILE A 183 2.37 26.67 18.90
N ALA A 184 1.08 26.37 18.75
CA ALA A 184 0.03 27.38 18.74
C ALA A 184 -0.04 28.17 20.06
N ARG A 185 0.14 27.48 21.20
CA ARG A 185 0.21 28.14 22.53
C ARG A 185 1.45 29.03 22.66
N SER A 186 2.59 28.59 22.14
CA SER A 186 3.84 29.35 22.22
C SER A 186 3.85 30.58 21.32
N GLN A 187 3.06 30.62 20.24
CA GLN A 187 2.99 31.79 19.36
C GLN A 187 2.48 33.06 20.05
N GLY A 188 1.66 32.95 21.10
CA GLY A 188 1.22 34.10 21.90
C GLY A 188 2.37 34.87 22.58
N SER A 189 3.58 34.29 22.64
CA SER A 189 4.79 34.93 23.19
C SER A 189 5.52 35.86 22.19
N GLY A 190 5.11 35.87 20.91
CA GLY A 190 5.75 36.69 19.87
C GLY A 190 7.09 36.15 19.36
N GLN A 191 7.53 34.96 19.79
CA GLN A 191 8.74 34.28 19.32
C GLN A 191 8.44 32.83 18.88
N SER A 192 9.15 32.36 17.85
CA SER A 192 8.93 31.01 17.31
C SER A 192 9.55 29.93 18.22
N PRO A 193 8.79 28.88 18.59
CA PRO A 193 9.30 27.75 19.36
C PRO A 193 10.10 26.77 18.47
N ASN A 194 11.34 27.13 18.13
CA ASN A 194 12.16 26.42 17.15
C ASN A 194 12.32 24.92 17.43
N ASP A 195 12.58 24.54 18.68
CA ASP A 195 12.80 23.13 19.05
C ASP A 195 11.52 22.28 18.87
N LEU A 196 10.34 22.85 19.13
CA LEU A 196 9.07 22.17 18.88
C LEU A 196 8.81 22.01 17.38
N MET A 197 9.21 22.99 16.58
CA MET A 197 9.13 22.90 15.11
C MET A 197 10.08 21.82 14.57
N ASP A 198 11.31 21.72 15.08
CA ASP A 198 12.26 20.67 14.74
C ASP A 198 11.73 19.27 15.10
N GLN A 199 11.16 19.12 16.30
CA GLN A 199 10.52 17.86 16.72
C GLN A 199 9.34 17.50 15.82
N ARG A 200 8.49 18.47 15.46
CA ARG A 200 7.35 18.24 14.56
C ARG A 200 7.83 17.78 13.20
N GLU A 201 8.84 18.43 12.64
CA GLU A 201 9.43 18.03 11.35
C GLU A 201 10.08 16.65 11.40
N GLN A 202 10.70 16.27 12.53
CA GLN A 202 11.21 14.92 12.71
C GLN A 202 10.10 13.87 12.69
N LEU A 203 8.98 14.12 13.39
CA LEU A 203 7.82 13.23 13.32
C LEU A 203 7.20 13.18 11.93
N MET A 204 7.21 14.30 11.20
CA MET A 204 6.78 14.33 9.81
C MET A 204 7.69 13.50 8.90
N ARG A 205 9.01 13.52 9.12
CA ARG A 205 9.94 12.65 8.38
C ARG A 205 9.70 11.18 8.66
N GLU A 206 9.47 10.81 9.92
CA GLU A 206 9.09 9.44 10.32
C GLU A 206 7.74 9.03 9.70
N LEU A 207 6.75 9.92 9.74
CA LEU A 207 5.43 9.67 9.13
C LEU A 207 5.55 9.44 7.61
N ASN A 208 6.40 10.21 6.93
CA ASN A 208 6.66 10.06 5.50
C ASN A 208 7.30 8.72 5.11
N GLN A 209 7.96 8.01 6.04
CA GLN A 209 8.42 6.64 5.78
C GLN A 209 7.26 5.66 5.63
N HIS A 210 6.12 5.93 6.27
CA HIS A 210 4.95 5.06 6.25
C HIS A 210 3.92 5.47 5.20
N VAL A 211 3.70 6.78 5.04
CA VAL A 211 2.73 7.33 4.09
C VAL A 211 3.20 8.69 3.59
N GLN A 212 3.14 8.91 2.28
CA GLN A 212 3.50 10.22 1.73
C GLN A 212 2.50 11.28 2.17
N THR A 213 3.02 12.37 2.76
CA THR A 213 2.21 13.47 3.26
C THR A 213 2.52 14.78 2.55
N SER A 214 1.51 15.62 2.43
CA SER A 214 1.65 17.03 2.09
C SER A 214 1.21 17.90 3.25
N THR A 215 1.77 19.11 3.34
CA THR A 215 1.58 19.97 4.51
C THR A 215 1.17 21.38 4.10
N VAL A 216 0.24 21.96 4.85
CA VAL A 216 -0.22 23.35 4.68
C VAL A 216 -0.11 24.06 6.02
N ALA A 217 0.66 25.14 6.07
CA ALA A 217 0.81 25.94 7.28
C ALA A 217 -0.40 26.85 7.50
N SER A 218 -0.81 26.99 8.77
CA SER A 218 -1.86 27.91 9.21
C SER A 218 -1.27 29.18 9.83
N GLY A 219 -2.05 30.26 9.89
CA GLY A 219 -1.61 31.53 10.48
C GLY A 219 -1.30 31.47 11.99
N ASP A 220 -1.81 30.44 12.68
CA ASP A 220 -1.56 30.13 14.10
C ASP A 220 -0.35 29.18 14.31
N GLY A 221 0.46 28.96 13.27
CA GLY A 221 1.65 28.11 13.34
C GLY A 221 1.39 26.62 13.36
N THR A 222 0.12 26.20 13.40
CA THR A 222 -0.26 24.79 13.23
C THR A 222 -0.02 24.35 11.79
N LEU A 223 0.10 23.03 11.60
CA LEU A 223 0.34 22.41 10.31
C LEU A 223 -0.80 21.46 9.99
N GLY A 224 -1.52 21.72 8.90
CA GLY A 224 -2.42 20.74 8.29
C GLY A 224 -1.60 19.69 7.56
N VAL A 225 -1.87 18.41 7.81
CA VAL A 225 -1.17 17.27 7.19
C VAL A 225 -2.19 16.45 6.41
N PHE A 226 -1.87 16.18 5.14
CA PHE A 226 -2.76 15.50 4.20
C PHE A 226 -2.06 14.28 3.59
N VAL A 227 -2.82 13.22 3.38
CA VAL A 227 -2.43 12.04 2.59
C VAL A 227 -3.27 12.06 1.31
N GLY A 228 -2.63 12.19 0.15
CA GLY A 228 -3.35 12.50 -1.08
C GLY A 228 -4.19 13.78 -0.92
N SER A 229 -5.51 13.66 -1.11
CA SER A 229 -6.49 14.74 -0.90
C SER A 229 -7.14 14.75 0.49
N GLN A 230 -6.82 13.79 1.35
CA GLN A 230 -7.52 13.57 2.63
C GLN A 230 -6.71 14.11 3.81
N ALA A 231 -7.38 14.83 4.71
CA ALA A 231 -6.73 15.48 5.84
C ALA A 231 -6.53 14.51 7.02
N LEU A 232 -5.29 14.17 7.32
CA LEU A 232 -4.88 13.33 8.45
C LEU A 232 -4.80 14.12 9.76
N VAL A 233 -4.19 15.32 9.72
CA VAL A 233 -4.13 16.25 10.86
C VAL A 233 -4.64 17.61 10.42
N LEU A 234 -5.57 18.20 11.15
CA LEU A 234 -5.98 19.59 10.98
C LEU A 234 -5.88 20.31 12.31
N GLY A 235 -4.96 21.28 12.39
CA GLY A 235 -4.66 21.98 13.64
C GLY A 235 -4.23 21.00 14.71
N THR A 236 -5.05 20.82 15.73
CA THR A 236 -4.82 19.93 16.89
C THR A 236 -5.65 18.64 16.85
N SER A 237 -6.41 18.41 15.76
CA SER A 237 -7.27 17.24 15.61
C SER A 237 -6.70 16.26 14.59
N THR A 238 -6.82 14.96 14.87
CA THR A 238 -6.43 13.87 13.97
C THR A 238 -7.66 13.13 13.45
N ALA A 239 -7.53 12.56 12.25
CA ALA A 239 -8.49 11.62 11.69
C ALA A 239 -7.89 10.20 11.75
N PRO A 240 -8.57 9.20 12.32
CA PRO A 240 -8.08 7.83 12.35
C PRO A 240 -7.92 7.27 10.93
N VAL A 241 -6.83 6.52 10.76
CA VAL A 241 -6.51 5.75 9.56
C VAL A 241 -6.82 4.28 9.81
N SER A 242 -7.35 3.60 8.80
CA SER A 242 -7.57 2.15 8.76
C SER A 242 -7.24 1.58 7.37
N ILE A 243 -7.16 0.27 7.26
CA ILE A 243 -7.23 -0.41 5.95
C ILE A 243 -8.71 -0.63 5.63
N GLY A 244 -9.12 -0.23 4.42
CA GLY A 244 -10.45 -0.42 3.88
C GLY A 244 -10.41 -1.23 2.58
N ASP A 245 -11.51 -1.17 1.85
CA ASP A 245 -11.68 -1.78 0.53
C ASP A 245 -11.91 -0.65 -0.49
N ALA A 246 -11.24 -0.69 -1.64
CA ALA A 246 -11.37 0.32 -2.68
C ALA A 246 -12.75 0.30 -3.40
N GLY A 247 -13.60 -0.69 -3.11
CA GLY A 247 -14.89 -0.93 -3.75
C GLY A 247 -14.84 -1.98 -4.86
N ASP A 248 -13.64 -2.43 -5.21
CA ASP A 248 -13.35 -3.48 -6.20
C ASP A 248 -12.69 -4.71 -5.55
N GLY A 249 -12.80 -4.86 -4.22
CA GLY A 249 -12.22 -5.98 -3.49
C GLY A 249 -10.73 -5.83 -3.19
N THR A 250 -10.07 -4.79 -3.71
CA THR A 250 -8.66 -4.51 -3.40
C THR A 250 -8.54 -3.74 -2.09
N ALA A 251 -7.44 -3.95 -1.37
CA ALA A 251 -7.22 -3.23 -0.11
C ALA A 251 -6.84 -1.78 -0.40
N SER A 252 -7.38 -0.85 0.39
CA SER A 252 -7.08 0.57 0.29
C SER A 252 -6.72 1.16 1.64
N LEU A 253 -6.05 2.32 1.65
CA LEU A 253 -5.98 3.12 2.87
C LEU A 253 -7.33 3.84 3.04
N ALA A 254 -7.79 4.00 4.27
CA ALA A 254 -9.01 4.74 4.57
C ALA A 254 -8.76 5.74 5.69
N ILE A 255 -9.32 6.94 5.55
CA ILE A 255 -9.29 7.98 6.59
C ILE A 255 -10.74 8.32 6.96
N THR A 256 -11.05 8.21 8.25
CA THR A 256 -12.39 8.46 8.78
C THR A 256 -12.43 9.77 9.54
N ARG A 257 -13.39 10.64 9.21
CA ARG A 257 -13.64 11.91 9.89
C ARG A 257 -15.13 12.06 10.19
N GLY A 258 -15.49 11.92 11.47
CA GLY A 258 -16.90 11.85 11.88
C GLY A 258 -17.56 10.60 11.29
N ALA A 259 -18.65 10.78 10.55
CA ALA A 259 -19.36 9.69 9.88
C ALA A 259 -18.87 9.39 8.45
N LEU A 260 -17.91 10.18 7.93
CA LEU A 260 -17.40 10.04 6.56
C LEU A 260 -16.09 9.26 6.57
N THR A 261 -16.04 8.15 5.83
CA THR A 261 -14.82 7.39 5.55
C THR A 261 -14.47 7.60 4.09
N SER A 262 -13.28 8.12 3.82
CA SER A 262 -12.75 8.28 2.46
C SER A 262 -11.64 7.28 2.23
N THR A 263 -11.77 6.47 1.18
CA THR A 263 -10.73 5.55 0.72
C THR A 263 -9.73 6.28 -0.15
N ILE A 264 -8.49 5.81 -0.14
CA ILE A 264 -7.37 6.33 -0.91
C ILE A 264 -6.73 5.12 -1.58
N ASP A 265 -6.82 5.08 -2.89
CA ASP A 265 -6.30 3.98 -3.70
C ASP A 265 -4.78 3.97 -3.68
N ASP A 266 -4.18 2.79 -3.83
CA ASP A 266 -2.73 2.56 -3.81
C ASP A 266 -1.95 3.37 -4.86
N THR A 267 -2.60 3.71 -5.98
CA THR A 267 -2.06 4.59 -7.02
C THR A 267 -2.02 6.07 -6.61
N THR A 268 -2.88 6.49 -5.67
CA THR A 268 -3.05 7.89 -5.26
C THR A 268 -2.39 8.24 -3.92
N ILE A 269 -2.03 7.22 -3.10
CA ILE A 269 -1.29 7.40 -1.84
C ILE A 269 0.11 8.02 -2.08
N GLY A 270 0.67 7.84 -3.29
CA GLY A 270 1.99 8.33 -3.66
C GLY A 270 3.10 7.36 -3.22
N GLY A 271 3.56 7.49 -1.98
CA GLY A 271 4.71 6.76 -1.42
C GLY A 271 4.52 6.34 0.04
N GLY A 272 5.59 5.80 0.64
CA GLY A 272 5.62 5.22 1.98
C GLY A 272 5.45 3.70 1.98
N SER A 273 5.80 3.06 3.09
CA SER A 273 5.73 1.60 3.24
C SER A 273 4.32 1.05 2.98
N VAL A 274 3.26 1.78 3.37
CA VAL A 274 1.87 1.38 3.13
C VAL A 274 1.57 1.28 1.64
N ALA A 275 1.99 2.26 0.84
CA ALA A 275 1.81 2.21 -0.62
C ALA A 275 2.53 1.00 -1.23
N GLY A 276 3.73 0.67 -0.73
CA GLY A 276 4.50 -0.47 -1.21
C GLY A 276 3.84 -1.81 -0.91
N LEU A 277 3.29 -1.95 0.30
CA LEU A 277 2.55 -3.14 0.74
C LEU A 277 1.23 -3.30 -0.05
N LEU A 278 0.48 -2.22 -0.25
CA LEU A 278 -0.77 -2.26 -1.01
C LEU A 278 -0.53 -2.64 -2.48
N ARG A 279 0.47 -2.03 -3.14
CA ARG A 279 0.82 -2.38 -4.54
C ARG A 279 1.26 -3.83 -4.68
N PHE A 280 2.04 -4.34 -3.71
CA PHE A 280 2.41 -5.74 -3.69
C PHE A 280 1.19 -6.65 -3.51
N GLN A 281 0.32 -6.35 -2.54
CA GLN A 281 -0.85 -7.19 -2.27
C GLN A 281 -1.86 -7.19 -3.41
N ASN A 282 -2.17 -6.02 -3.96
CA ASN A 282 -3.24 -5.83 -4.93
C ASN A 282 -2.80 -6.15 -6.37
N GLY A 283 -1.51 -6.00 -6.68
CA GLY A 283 -0.95 -6.32 -7.99
C GLY A 283 -0.11 -7.58 -7.95
N ASP A 284 1.12 -7.47 -7.45
CA ASP A 284 2.16 -8.50 -7.60
C ASP A 284 1.74 -9.89 -7.05
N LEU A 285 1.16 -9.91 -5.86
CA LEU A 285 0.70 -11.15 -5.21
C LEU A 285 -0.55 -11.71 -5.87
N ALA A 286 -1.48 -10.85 -6.29
CA ALA A 286 -2.68 -11.25 -7.01
C ALA A 286 -2.33 -11.89 -8.36
N ASP A 287 -1.43 -11.27 -9.12
CA ASP A 287 -0.92 -11.79 -10.39
C ASP A 287 -0.26 -13.16 -10.22
N ALA A 288 0.57 -13.32 -9.18
CA ALA A 288 1.21 -14.60 -8.88
C ALA A 288 0.20 -15.72 -8.55
N ARG A 289 -0.82 -15.41 -7.74
CA ARG A 289 -1.90 -16.36 -7.42
C ARG A 289 -2.69 -16.73 -8.66
N ASN A 290 -3.05 -15.75 -9.47
CA ASN A 290 -3.79 -15.95 -10.71
C ASN A 290 -2.99 -16.79 -11.71
N GLY A 291 -1.69 -16.56 -11.80
CA GLY A 291 -0.77 -17.38 -12.60
C GLY A 291 -0.74 -18.84 -12.14
N LEU A 292 -0.54 -19.07 -10.84
CA LEU A 292 -0.51 -20.40 -10.24
C LEU A 292 -1.84 -21.14 -10.41
N GLY A 293 -2.95 -20.45 -10.11
CA GLY A 293 -4.31 -20.97 -10.24
C GLY A 293 -4.66 -21.34 -11.68
N ARG A 294 -4.36 -20.46 -12.64
CA ARG A 294 -4.54 -20.74 -14.07
C ARG A 294 -3.77 -21.98 -14.50
N MET A 295 -2.50 -22.10 -14.10
CA MET A 295 -1.70 -23.28 -14.42
C MET A 295 -2.33 -24.56 -13.84
N ALA A 296 -2.73 -24.53 -12.57
CA ALA A 296 -3.38 -25.68 -11.92
C ALA A 296 -4.69 -26.08 -12.62
N VAL A 297 -5.52 -25.11 -12.96
CA VAL A 297 -6.79 -25.32 -13.68
C VAL A 297 -6.55 -25.88 -15.07
N ALA A 298 -5.65 -25.28 -15.86
CA ALA A 298 -5.36 -25.72 -17.22
C ALA A 298 -4.80 -27.15 -17.22
N ILE A 299 -3.78 -27.43 -16.40
CA ILE A 299 -3.15 -28.76 -16.35
C ILE A 299 -4.15 -29.83 -15.90
N SER A 300 -4.89 -29.58 -14.81
CA SER A 300 -5.88 -30.56 -14.32
C SER A 300 -7.01 -30.77 -15.34
N SER A 301 -7.47 -29.71 -16.00
CA SER A 301 -8.56 -29.80 -16.99
C SER A 301 -8.13 -30.57 -18.23
N GLU A 302 -6.96 -30.26 -18.80
CA GLU A 302 -6.46 -30.93 -20.01
C GLU A 302 -6.11 -32.39 -19.77
N VAL A 303 -5.45 -32.72 -18.66
CA VAL A 303 -5.15 -34.12 -18.31
C VAL A 303 -6.45 -34.91 -18.11
N ASN A 304 -7.43 -34.34 -17.40
CA ASN A 304 -8.73 -34.98 -17.22
C ASN A 304 -9.49 -35.15 -18.53
N ALA A 305 -9.52 -34.12 -19.37
CA ALA A 305 -10.16 -34.17 -20.67
C ALA A 305 -9.56 -35.29 -21.53
N GLN A 306 -8.22 -35.36 -21.60
CA GLN A 306 -7.52 -36.39 -22.36
C GLN A 306 -7.74 -37.79 -21.78
N ASN A 307 -7.70 -37.96 -20.45
CA ASN A 307 -7.89 -39.28 -19.84
C ASN A 307 -9.30 -39.84 -20.06
N ARG A 308 -10.33 -38.97 -20.07
CA ARG A 308 -11.73 -39.37 -20.36
C ARG A 308 -11.95 -39.88 -21.78
N LEU A 309 -11.05 -39.56 -22.72
CA LEU A 309 -11.09 -40.10 -24.09
C LEU A 309 -10.53 -41.55 -24.17
N GLY A 310 -9.88 -42.02 -23.10
CA GLY A 310 -9.30 -43.35 -23.02
C GLY A 310 -10.16 -44.39 -22.30
N VAL A 311 -9.59 -45.58 -22.13
CA VAL A 311 -10.13 -46.67 -21.32
C VAL A 311 -9.12 -47.11 -20.27
N ASP A 312 -9.61 -47.54 -19.11
CA ASP A 312 -8.78 -48.11 -18.05
C ASP A 312 -8.41 -49.59 -18.32
N LEU A 313 -7.68 -50.20 -17.39
CA LEU A 313 -7.25 -51.61 -17.50
C LEU A 313 -8.42 -52.61 -17.50
N ASP A 314 -9.57 -52.21 -16.96
CA ASP A 314 -10.77 -53.03 -16.90
C ASP A 314 -11.71 -52.77 -18.10
N GLY A 315 -11.30 -51.91 -19.04
CA GLY A 315 -12.07 -51.53 -20.22
C GLY A 315 -13.21 -50.55 -19.94
N ARG A 316 -13.22 -49.88 -18.77
CA ARG A 316 -14.18 -48.80 -18.50
C ARG A 316 -13.65 -47.47 -19.04
N ALA A 317 -14.56 -46.54 -19.31
CA ALA A 317 -14.18 -45.19 -19.73
C ALA A 317 -13.31 -44.51 -18.67
N GLY A 318 -12.27 -43.80 -19.11
CA GLY A 318 -11.36 -43.09 -18.20
C GLY A 318 -12.07 -42.04 -17.36
N ALA A 319 -11.67 -41.91 -16.10
CA ALA A 319 -12.19 -40.93 -15.16
C ALA A 319 -11.29 -39.69 -15.07
N ASN A 320 -11.61 -38.75 -14.18
CA ASN A 320 -10.68 -37.68 -13.85
C ASN A 320 -9.47 -38.23 -13.09
N VAL A 321 -8.27 -37.82 -13.49
CA VAL A 321 -7.01 -38.09 -12.77
C VAL A 321 -6.86 -37.09 -11.62
N PHE A 322 -7.18 -35.81 -11.87
CA PHE A 322 -7.17 -34.76 -10.88
C PHE A 322 -8.59 -34.37 -10.48
N VAL A 323 -8.80 -34.00 -9.22
CA VAL A 323 -10.04 -33.33 -8.83
C VAL A 323 -10.12 -31.98 -9.54
N PRO A 324 -11.22 -31.64 -10.24
CA PRO A 324 -11.38 -30.32 -10.86
C PRO A 324 -11.22 -29.22 -9.82
N VAL A 325 -10.38 -28.22 -10.13
CA VAL A 325 -10.18 -27.06 -9.28
C VAL A 325 -11.47 -26.24 -9.27
N ALA A 326 -12.05 -26.04 -8.08
CA ALA A 326 -13.23 -25.21 -7.92
C ALA A 326 -12.82 -23.73 -7.93
N ILE A 327 -13.51 -22.92 -8.73
CA ILE A 327 -13.37 -21.46 -8.68
C ILE A 327 -14.28 -20.95 -7.57
N GLY A 328 -13.75 -20.07 -6.72
CA GLY A 328 -14.51 -19.46 -5.62
C GLY A 328 -15.71 -18.66 -6.12
N GLN A 329 -16.67 -18.42 -5.22
CA GLN A 329 -17.73 -17.46 -5.52
C GLN A 329 -17.15 -16.05 -5.59
N ALA A 330 -17.70 -15.22 -6.48
CA ALA A 330 -17.30 -13.83 -6.56
C ALA A 330 -17.68 -13.10 -5.27
N LEU A 331 -16.74 -12.30 -4.74
CA LEU A 331 -16.89 -11.53 -3.52
C LEU A 331 -17.80 -10.32 -3.78
N PRO A 332 -18.92 -10.15 -3.05
CA PRO A 332 -19.78 -8.97 -3.21
C PRO A 332 -19.13 -7.73 -2.59
N ALA A 333 -19.25 -6.59 -3.26
CA ALA A 333 -18.87 -5.30 -2.67
C ALA A 333 -19.82 -4.94 -1.52
N ALA A 334 -19.30 -4.30 -0.47
CA ALA A 334 -20.08 -3.94 0.73
C ALA A 334 -21.25 -2.97 0.46
N GLY A 335 -21.18 -2.21 -0.64
CA GLY A 335 -22.24 -1.30 -1.08
C GLY A 335 -23.37 -1.94 -1.88
N ASN A 336 -23.31 -3.25 -2.15
CA ASN A 336 -24.33 -3.95 -2.90
C ASN A 336 -25.66 -3.96 -2.14
N THR A 337 -26.75 -3.84 -2.90
CA THR A 337 -28.12 -3.82 -2.36
C THR A 337 -28.89 -5.10 -2.68
N GLY A 338 -28.47 -5.85 -3.70
CA GLY A 338 -28.96 -7.19 -3.98
C GLY A 338 -28.35 -8.24 -3.07
N ASN A 339 -28.90 -9.47 -3.15
CA ASN A 339 -28.45 -10.62 -2.37
C ASN A 339 -27.87 -11.74 -3.25
N ALA A 340 -27.45 -11.39 -4.47
CA ALA A 340 -26.90 -12.33 -5.42
C ALA A 340 -25.57 -12.92 -4.96
N THR A 341 -25.34 -14.16 -5.38
CA THR A 341 -24.05 -14.84 -5.35
C THR A 341 -23.73 -15.29 -6.75
N ILE A 342 -22.52 -14.97 -7.22
CA ILE A 342 -22.08 -15.31 -8.57
C ILE A 342 -21.05 -16.44 -8.44
N GLY A 343 -21.33 -17.54 -9.13
CA GLY A 343 -20.40 -18.65 -9.28
C GLY A 343 -19.66 -18.57 -10.60
N ALA A 344 -18.49 -19.20 -10.66
CA ALA A 344 -17.75 -19.36 -11.90
C ALA A 344 -17.39 -20.83 -12.13
N SER A 345 -17.32 -21.21 -13.39
CA SER A 345 -16.89 -22.54 -13.83
C SER A 345 -16.04 -22.43 -15.09
N VAL A 346 -15.14 -23.38 -15.29
CA VAL A 346 -14.29 -23.42 -16.47
C VAL A 346 -15.09 -24.02 -17.63
N SER A 347 -15.31 -23.21 -18.67
CA SER A 347 -15.93 -23.64 -19.93
C SER A 347 -14.89 -24.01 -21.00
N ASP A 348 -13.76 -23.32 -21.04
CA ASP A 348 -12.63 -23.58 -21.93
C ASP A 348 -11.32 -23.23 -21.20
N SER A 349 -10.51 -24.25 -20.91
CA SER A 349 -9.27 -24.08 -20.16
C SER A 349 -8.18 -23.36 -20.96
N SER A 350 -8.23 -23.46 -22.30
CA SER A 350 -7.24 -22.87 -23.22
C SER A 350 -7.40 -21.36 -23.37
N ALA A 351 -8.61 -20.85 -23.14
CA ALA A 351 -8.96 -19.44 -23.21
C ALA A 351 -8.76 -18.68 -21.88
N LEU A 352 -8.43 -19.38 -20.79
CA LEU A 352 -8.24 -18.77 -19.47
C LEU A 352 -7.14 -17.71 -19.50
N VAL A 353 -7.39 -16.59 -18.85
CA VAL A 353 -6.44 -15.52 -18.57
C VAL A 353 -6.23 -15.44 -17.05
N ALA A 354 -4.97 -15.26 -16.62
CA ALA A 354 -4.61 -15.13 -15.21
C ALA A 354 -4.94 -13.71 -14.76
N SER A 355 -6.16 -13.49 -14.28
CA SER A 355 -6.63 -12.19 -13.81
C SER A 355 -7.85 -12.36 -12.92
N ASP A 356 -8.04 -11.40 -12.02
CA ASP A 356 -9.33 -11.19 -11.38
C ASP A 356 -10.29 -10.51 -12.37
N TYR A 357 -11.59 -10.61 -12.10
CA TYR A 357 -12.65 -9.98 -12.88
C TYR A 357 -13.60 -9.22 -11.98
N GLN A 358 -13.71 -7.91 -12.20
CA GLN A 358 -14.75 -7.09 -11.60
C GLN A 358 -16.03 -7.20 -12.45
N VAL A 359 -17.11 -7.65 -11.82
CA VAL A 359 -18.40 -7.89 -12.45
C VAL A 359 -19.38 -6.87 -11.91
N LYS A 360 -19.85 -5.95 -12.75
CA LYS A 360 -20.85 -4.96 -12.41
C LYS A 360 -22.16 -5.26 -13.10
N VAL A 361 -23.24 -5.30 -12.32
CA VAL A 361 -24.59 -5.57 -12.83
C VAL A 361 -25.26 -4.24 -13.19
N GLY A 362 -25.65 -4.10 -14.45
CA GLY A 362 -26.36 -2.93 -14.98
C GLY A 362 -27.89 -3.09 -14.95
N ALA A 363 -28.58 -2.13 -15.57
CA ALA A 363 -30.03 -2.19 -15.71
C ALA A 363 -30.45 -3.37 -16.60
N ASN A 364 -31.66 -3.89 -16.38
CA ASN A 364 -32.24 -5.02 -17.12
C ASN A 364 -31.38 -6.30 -17.11
N GLY A 365 -30.51 -6.47 -16.10
CA GLY A 365 -29.62 -7.62 -15.98
C GLY A 365 -28.42 -7.59 -16.91
N SER A 366 -28.12 -6.46 -17.59
CA SER A 366 -26.86 -6.31 -18.31
C SER A 366 -25.66 -6.51 -17.37
N VAL A 367 -24.55 -7.02 -17.91
CA VAL A 367 -23.34 -7.30 -17.11
C VAL A 367 -22.15 -6.63 -17.79
N GLU A 368 -21.41 -5.84 -17.02
CA GLU A 368 -20.13 -5.26 -17.41
C GLU A 368 -19.03 -6.03 -16.66
N ILE A 369 -18.11 -6.65 -17.39
CA ILE A 369 -16.97 -7.37 -16.80
C ILE A 369 -15.69 -6.63 -17.16
N THR A 370 -14.95 -6.21 -16.14
CA THR A 370 -13.63 -5.58 -16.30
C THR A 370 -12.57 -6.56 -15.82
N ARG A 371 -11.62 -6.89 -16.70
CA ARG A 371 -10.43 -7.65 -16.33
C ARG A 371 -9.46 -6.73 -15.59
N THR A 372 -9.03 -7.11 -14.39
CA THR A 372 -8.24 -6.22 -13.51
C THR A 372 -6.81 -6.00 -14.01
N THR A 373 -6.21 -7.00 -14.64
CA THR A 373 -4.81 -6.94 -15.11
C THR A 373 -4.55 -5.94 -16.24
N ASP A 374 -5.51 -5.73 -17.15
CA ASP A 374 -5.36 -4.85 -18.32
C ASP A 374 -6.47 -3.80 -18.47
N GLY A 375 -7.45 -3.80 -17.56
CA GLY A 375 -8.61 -2.89 -17.60
C GLY A 375 -9.56 -3.15 -18.76
N LYS A 376 -9.45 -4.30 -19.45
CA LYS A 376 -10.31 -4.61 -20.60
C LYS A 376 -11.76 -4.79 -20.16
N LEU A 377 -12.63 -3.91 -20.66
CA LEU A 377 -14.07 -3.94 -20.44
C LEU A 377 -14.77 -4.84 -21.46
N MET A 378 -15.66 -5.70 -20.99
CA MET A 378 -16.47 -6.63 -21.77
C MET A 378 -17.94 -6.50 -21.36
N ASN A 379 -18.79 -6.09 -22.30
CA ASN A 379 -20.19 -5.76 -22.04
C ASN A 379 -21.12 -6.86 -22.57
N PHE A 380 -22.08 -7.27 -21.75
CA PHE A 380 -23.10 -8.27 -22.06
C PHE A 380 -24.49 -7.66 -21.90
N THR A 381 -25.32 -7.80 -22.94
CA THR A 381 -26.63 -7.14 -23.01
C THR A 381 -27.76 -7.89 -22.30
N GLY A 382 -27.49 -9.09 -21.76
CA GLY A 382 -28.49 -9.94 -21.10
C GLY A 382 -27.98 -10.45 -19.75
N PRO A 383 -28.88 -11.07 -18.94
CA PRO A 383 -28.54 -11.62 -17.64
C PRO A 383 -27.56 -12.79 -17.76
N MET A 384 -26.93 -13.11 -16.64
CA MET A 384 -26.17 -14.35 -16.49
C MET A 384 -27.03 -15.58 -16.86
N PRO A 385 -26.43 -16.65 -17.43
CA PRO A 385 -24.99 -16.89 -17.54
C PRO A 385 -24.29 -16.14 -18.69
N VAL A 386 -23.05 -15.72 -18.44
CA VAL A 386 -22.16 -15.10 -19.43
C VAL A 386 -20.83 -15.84 -19.48
N THR A 387 -20.16 -15.83 -20.64
CA THR A 387 -18.85 -16.48 -20.81
C THR A 387 -17.80 -15.43 -21.16
N VAL A 388 -16.67 -15.46 -20.45
CA VAL A 388 -15.56 -14.52 -20.57
C VAL A 388 -14.25 -15.28 -20.40
N ASP A 389 -13.32 -15.17 -21.35
CA ASP A 389 -11.98 -15.77 -21.26
C ASP A 389 -11.98 -17.23 -20.78
N GLY A 390 -12.87 -18.06 -21.32
CA GLY A 390 -12.99 -19.47 -20.93
C GLY A 390 -13.70 -19.74 -19.61
N LEU A 391 -14.07 -18.71 -18.85
CA LEU A 391 -14.91 -18.80 -17.65
C LEU A 391 -16.39 -18.60 -18.00
N LYS A 392 -17.25 -19.47 -17.49
CA LYS A 392 -18.70 -19.28 -17.46
C LYS A 392 -19.09 -18.78 -16.07
N LEU A 393 -19.58 -17.55 -16.00
CA LEU A 393 -20.16 -16.96 -14.80
C LEU A 393 -21.66 -17.20 -14.80
N ASP A 394 -22.19 -17.61 -13.65
CA ASP A 394 -23.60 -17.91 -13.47
C ASP A 394 -24.09 -17.39 -12.12
N LEU A 395 -25.39 -17.15 -12.04
CA LEU A 395 -26.04 -16.74 -10.79
C LEU A 395 -26.23 -17.99 -9.92
N ALA A 396 -25.38 -18.17 -8.92
CA ALA A 396 -25.44 -19.32 -8.02
C ALA A 396 -26.71 -19.27 -7.16
N SER A 397 -27.07 -18.09 -6.66
CA SER A 397 -28.34 -17.84 -5.94
C SER A 397 -28.62 -16.33 -5.82
N GLY A 398 -29.83 -15.97 -5.37
CA GLY A 398 -30.24 -14.59 -5.10
C GLY A 398 -30.54 -13.79 -6.38
N THR A 399 -30.74 -12.47 -6.22
CA THR A 399 -31.00 -11.55 -7.34
C THR A 399 -30.12 -10.30 -7.18
N PRO A 400 -29.33 -9.93 -8.19
CA PRO A 400 -28.51 -8.73 -8.12
C PRO A 400 -29.37 -7.49 -8.39
N ALA A 401 -29.03 -6.37 -7.75
CA ALA A 401 -29.60 -5.08 -8.04
C ALA A 401 -28.73 -4.32 -9.07
N PRO A 402 -29.32 -3.41 -9.88
CA PRO A 402 -28.53 -2.53 -10.74
C PRO A 402 -27.54 -1.69 -9.92
N GLY A 403 -26.27 -1.73 -10.30
CA GLY A 403 -25.17 -1.09 -9.59
C GLY A 403 -24.35 -2.03 -8.71
N ASP A 404 -24.86 -3.24 -8.40
CA ASP A 404 -24.12 -4.22 -7.62
C ASP A 404 -22.83 -4.62 -8.33
N THR A 405 -21.75 -4.74 -7.57
CA THR A 405 -20.41 -5.08 -8.06
C THR A 405 -19.86 -6.29 -7.30
N PHE A 406 -19.21 -7.19 -8.02
CA PHE A 406 -18.63 -8.42 -7.50
C PHE A 406 -17.21 -8.61 -8.04
N VAL A 407 -16.38 -9.33 -7.30
CA VAL A 407 -14.99 -9.56 -7.66
C VAL A 407 -14.74 -11.05 -7.70
N LEU A 408 -14.51 -11.57 -8.89
CA LEU A 408 -14.11 -12.96 -9.10
C LEU A 408 -12.57 -13.03 -9.09
N ARG A 409 -12.03 -13.95 -8.28
CA ARG A 409 -10.60 -14.25 -8.19
C ARG A 409 -10.35 -15.68 -8.66
#